data_AF-A0A0S8KDZ9-F1
#
_entry.id   AF-A0A0S8KDZ9-F1
#
_cell.length_a   1.000
_cell.length_b   1.000
_cell.length_c   1.000
_cell.angle_alpha   90.00
_cell.angle_beta   90.00
_cell.angle_gamma   90.00
#
_symmetry.space_group_name_H-M   'P 1'
#
loop_
_entity.id
_entity.type
_entity.pdbx_description
1 polymer ?
#
loop_
_entity_poly.entity_id
_entity_poly.type
_entity_poly.pdbx_seq_one_letter_code
_entity_poly.pdbx_strand_id
1 'polypeptide(L)'
;MSDEPKSEAELLRYLNALRSRVRQSEPAQPEKEAEQAKESEQVFRVIFDNAADGIVITDVESKKFYMTNRVFRQMLGYSQHE
;
A
#
# COMPACT_ATOMS: atom_id res chain seq x y z
N MET A 1 -8.21 22.69 -43.88
CA MET A 1 -7.02 21.82 -43.78
C MET A 1 -7.56 20.45 -43.45
N SER A 2 -7.75 19.61 -44.45
CA SER A 2 -8.37 18.29 -44.27
C SER A 2 -7.41 17.37 -43.54
N ASP A 3 -7.84 16.82 -42.41
CA ASP A 3 -7.21 15.64 -41.84
C ASP A 3 -7.45 14.48 -42.82
N GLU A 4 -6.46 14.18 -43.65
CA GLU A 4 -6.46 12.93 -44.39
C GLU A 4 -6.39 11.76 -43.38
N PRO A 5 -7.20 10.71 -43.56
CA PRO A 5 -7.16 9.57 -42.67
C PRO A 5 -5.77 8.92 -42.75
N LYS A 6 -5.10 8.83 -41.61
CA LYS A 6 -3.80 8.16 -41.48
C LYS A 6 -3.83 6.81 -42.18
N SER A 7 -2.79 6.52 -42.95
CA SER A 7 -2.67 5.23 -43.63
C SER A 7 -2.61 4.08 -42.59
N GLU A 8 -3.05 2.89 -42.98
CA GLU A 8 -3.05 1.70 -42.11
C GLU A 8 -1.66 1.43 -41.49
N ALA A 9 -0.59 1.66 -42.27
CA ALA A 9 0.79 1.53 -41.82
C ALA A 9 1.16 2.56 -40.72
N GLU A 10 0.68 3.79 -40.83
CA GLU A 10 0.89 4.82 -39.81
C GLU A 10 0.09 4.55 -38.55
N LEU A 11 -1.14 4.06 -38.68
CA LEU A 11 -1.98 3.64 -37.55
C LEU A 11 -1.33 2.47 -36.80
N LEU A 12 -0.81 1.47 -37.52
CA LEU A 12 -0.09 0.34 -36.92
C LEU A 12 1.18 0.80 -36.20
N ARG A 13 1.97 1.68 -36.81
CA ARG A 13 3.18 2.26 -36.18
C ARG A 13 2.82 3.03 -34.91
N TYR A 14 1.76 3.82 -34.96
CA TYR A 14 1.27 4.59 -33.82
C TYR A 14 0.75 3.67 -32.70
N LEU A 15 -0.04 2.65 -33.02
CA LEU A 15 -0.56 1.68 -32.06
C LEU A 15 0.57 0.92 -31.35
N ASN A 16 1.61 0.51 -32.10
CA ASN A 16 2.77 -0.16 -31.53
C ASN A 16 3.56 0.76 -30.60
N ALA A 17 3.80 2.01 -31.00
CA ALA A 17 4.48 2.99 -30.16
C ALA A 17 3.68 3.29 -28.86
N LEU A 18 2.35 3.37 -28.96
CA LEU A 18 1.48 3.59 -27.82
C LEU A 18 1.50 2.40 -26.85
N ARG A 19 1.42 1.16 -27.38
CA ARG A 19 1.53 -0.07 -26.57
C ARG A 19 2.87 -0.16 -25.84
N SER A 20 3.98 0.19 -26.50
CA SER A 20 5.30 0.21 -25.86
C SER A 20 5.38 1.22 -24.72
N ARG A 21 4.74 2.39 -24.85
CA ARG A 21 4.68 3.40 -23.79
C ARG A 21 3.84 2.94 -22.60
N VAL A 22 2.65 2.40 -22.85
CA VAL A 22 1.76 1.88 -21.78
C VAL A 22 2.49 0.81 -20.96
N ARG A 23 3.18 -0.11 -21.63
CA ARG A 23 3.97 -1.18 -20.98
C ARG A 23 5.15 -0.68 -20.16
N GLN A 24 5.69 0.50 -20.47
CA GLN A 24 6.77 1.13 -19.68
C GLN A 24 6.23 2.01 -18.54
N SER A 25 4.98 2.47 -18.63
CA SER A 25 4.35 3.32 -17.62
C SER A 25 3.52 2.57 -16.59
N GLU A 26 3.24 1.28 -16.80
CA GLU A 26 2.67 0.44 -15.74
C GLU A 26 3.79 0.07 -14.77
N PRO A 27 3.76 0.54 -13.49
CA PRO A 27 4.67 -0.01 -12.49
C PRO A 27 4.48 -1.51 -12.47
N ALA A 28 5.59 -2.24 -12.39
CA ALA A 28 5.55 -3.71 -12.34
C ALA A 28 4.60 -4.11 -11.20
N GLN A 29 3.69 -5.07 -11.43
CA GLN A 29 2.78 -5.61 -10.41
C GLN A 29 3.38 -5.67 -8.98
N PRO A 30 4.60 -6.21 -8.78
CA PRO A 30 5.22 -6.28 -7.45
C PRO A 30 5.51 -4.93 -6.79
N GLU A 31 5.82 -3.88 -7.56
CA GLU A 31 6.08 -2.53 -7.02
C GLU A 31 4.79 -1.89 -6.51
N LYS A 32 3.68 -2.05 -7.24
CA LYS A 32 2.37 -1.55 -6.79
C LYS A 32 1.91 -2.25 -5.51
N GLU A 33 2.04 -3.57 -5.46
CA GLU A 33 1.65 -4.37 -4.29
C GLU A 33 2.48 -4.01 -3.06
N ALA A 34 3.79 -3.83 -3.23
CA ALA A 34 4.67 -3.40 -2.16
C ALA A 34 4.34 -2.00 -1.64
N GLU A 35 4.01 -1.06 -2.53
CA GLU A 35 3.65 0.30 -2.13
C GLU A 35 2.30 0.32 -1.40
N GLN A 36 1.30 -0.42 -1.88
CA GLN A 36 0.01 -0.56 -1.20
C GLN A 36 0.14 -1.22 0.17
N ALA A 37 1.00 -2.24 0.30
CA ALA A 37 1.31 -2.86 1.57
C ALA A 37 1.94 -1.84 2.55
N LYS A 38 2.89 -1.02 2.09
CA LYS A 38 3.50 0.04 2.91
C LYS A 38 2.48 1.10 3.33
N GLU A 39 1.65 1.58 2.40
CA GLU A 39 0.63 2.59 2.71
C GLU A 39 -0.36 2.05 3.75
N SER A 40 -0.86 0.83 3.56
CA SER A 40 -1.78 0.20 4.53
C SER A 40 -1.12 -0.03 5.89
N GLU A 41 0.15 -0.42 5.94
CA GLU A 41 0.90 -0.55 7.19
C GLU A 41 1.04 0.80 7.91
N GLN A 42 1.36 1.87 7.19
CA GLN A 42 1.49 3.21 7.77
C GLN A 42 0.15 3.71 8.34
N VAL A 43 -0.93 3.55 7.58
CA VAL A 43 -2.28 3.90 8.05
C VAL A 43 -2.64 3.10 9.29
N PHE A 44 -2.39 1.79 9.28
CA PHE A 44 -2.59 0.94 10.46
C PHE A 44 -1.77 1.45 11.66
N ARG A 45 -0.49 1.74 11.48
CA ARG A 45 0.40 2.23 12.55
C ARG A 45 -0.13 3.53 13.17
N VAL A 46 -0.53 4.48 12.32
CA VAL A 46 -1.09 5.77 12.78
C VAL A 46 -2.35 5.56 13.60
N ILE A 47 -3.30 4.77 13.11
CA ILE A 47 -4.57 4.50 13.81
C ILE A 47 -4.30 3.76 15.12
N PHE A 48 -3.47 2.72 15.07
CA PHE A 48 -3.17 1.87 16.21
C PHE A 48 -2.51 2.64 17.35
N ASP A 49 -1.47 3.43 17.05
CA ASP A 49 -0.69 4.15 18.07
C ASP A 49 -1.37 5.40 18.60
N ASN A 50 -2.26 6.03 17.82
CA ASN A 50 -2.99 7.24 18.22
C ASN A 50 -4.42 6.98 18.69
N ALA A 51 -4.88 5.73 18.68
CA ALA A 51 -6.18 5.37 19.25
C ALA A 51 -6.24 5.78 20.74
N ALA A 52 -7.35 6.39 21.14
CA ALA A 52 -7.58 6.78 22.54
C ALA A 52 -7.85 5.57 23.44
N ASP A 53 -8.33 4.47 22.88
CA ASP A 53 -8.56 3.22 23.58
C ASP A 53 -7.30 2.34 23.59
N GLY A 54 -7.14 1.53 24.64
CA GLY A 54 -6.12 0.51 24.69
C GLY A 54 -6.45 -0.64 23.73
N ILE A 55 -5.58 -0.90 22.76
CA ILE A 55 -5.73 -1.98 21.79
C ILE A 55 -4.67 -3.06 22.07
N VAL A 56 -5.13 -4.30 22.15
CA VAL A 56 -4.28 -5.50 22.25
C VAL A 56 -4.70 -6.53 21.22
N ILE A 57 -3.72 -7.10 20.54
CA ILE A 57 -3.88 -8.25 19.65
C ILE A 57 -3.20 -9.42 20.34
N THR A 58 -3.92 -10.52 20.51
CA THR A 58 -3.43 -11.73 21.16
C THR A 58 -3.57 -12.93 20.26
N ASP A 59 -2.59 -13.81 20.30
CA ASP A 59 -2.73 -15.14 19.71
C ASP A 59 -3.73 -15.96 20.55
N VAL A 60 -4.74 -16.52 19.90
CA VAL A 60 -5.87 -17.17 20.58
C VAL A 60 -5.44 -18.47 21.26
N GLU A 61 -4.51 -19.21 20.66
CA GLU A 61 -4.06 -20.51 21.14
C GLU A 61 -3.04 -20.38 22.28
N SER A 62 -1.97 -19.63 22.05
CA SER A 62 -0.88 -19.44 23.02
C SER A 62 -1.18 -18.41 24.10
N LYS A 63 -2.26 -17.61 23.94
CA LYS A 63 -2.64 -16.49 24.82
C LYS A 63 -1.57 -15.42 24.97
N LYS A 64 -0.59 -15.39 24.07
CA LYS A 64 0.49 -14.39 24.08
C LYS A 64 0.04 -13.09 23.44
N PHE A 65 0.54 -11.98 23.98
CA PHE A 65 0.41 -10.68 23.34
C PHE A 65 1.20 -10.69 22.04
N TYR A 66 0.50 -10.45 20.93
CA TYR A 66 1.11 -10.27 19.62
C TYR A 66 1.48 -8.79 19.42
N MET A 67 0.56 -7.87 19.73
CA MET A 67 0.80 -6.43 19.65
C MET A 67 -0.02 -5.68 20.69
N THR A 68 0.52 -4.56 21.18
CA THR A 68 -0.17 -3.63 22.09
C THR A 68 0.10 -2.21 21.66
N ASN A 69 -0.92 -1.35 21.68
CA ASN A 69 -0.72 0.06 21.36
C ASN A 69 -0.11 0.83 22.55
N ARG A 70 0.26 2.08 22.31
CA ARG A 70 0.82 2.95 23.35
C ARG A 70 -0.11 3.08 24.55
N VAL A 71 -1.40 3.29 24.32
CA VAL A 71 -2.38 3.51 25.39
C VAL A 71 -2.54 2.27 26.27
N PHE A 72 -2.61 1.06 25.69
CA PHE A 72 -2.72 -0.18 26.46
C PHE A 72 -1.52 -0.36 27.41
N ARG A 73 -0.30 -0.09 26.93
CA ARG A 73 0.90 -0.15 27.78
C ARG A 73 0.87 0.87 28.91
N GLN A 74 0.43 2.10 28.62
CA GLN A 74 0.26 3.15 29.63
C GLN A 74 -0.78 2.79 30.69
N MET A 75 -1.91 2.18 30.29
CA MET A 75 -2.96 1.72 31.21
C MET A 75 -2.45 0.69 32.21
N LEU A 76 -1.55 -0.20 31.76
CA LEU A 76 -0.97 -1.25 32.60
C LEU A 76 0.24 -0.79 33.41
N GLY A 77 0.69 0.46 33.25
CA GLY A 77 1.87 0.99 33.95
C GLY A 77 3.21 0.56 33.37
N TYR A 78 3.23 -0.21 32.28
CA TYR A 78 4.45 -0.56 31.57
C TYR A 78 4.89 0.63 30.71
N SER A 79 5.94 1.32 31.16
CA SER A 79 6.64 2.29 30.31
C SER A 79 7.38 1.55 29.18
N GLN A 80 7.70 2.21 28.06
CA GLN A 80 8.39 1.58 26.92
C GLN A 80 9.81 1.05 27.24
N HIS A 81 10.21 1.02 28.51
CA HIS A 81 11.57 0.85 29.00
C HIS A 81 11.75 -0.29 30.01
N GLU A 82 10.82 -1.24 30.07
CA GLU A 82 10.94 -2.50 30.81
C GLU A 82 10.81 -3.70 29.85
#